data_AF-A0A9D8V5A9-F1
#
_entry.id   AF-A0A9D8V5A9-F1
#
_cell.length_a   1.000
_cell.length_b   1.000
_cell.length_c   1.000
_cell.angle_alpha   90.00
_cell.angle_beta   90.00
_cell.angle_gamma   90.00
#
_symmetry.space_group_name_H-M   'P 1'
#
loop_
_entity.id
_entity.type
_entity.pdbx_description
1 polymer ?
#
loop_
_entity_poly.entity_id
_entity_poly.type
_entity_poly.pdbx_seq_one_letter_code
_entity_poly.pdbx_strand_id
1 'polypeptide(L)'
;MRVAKIRWTDEEDMELTKGIKLSKSYSVISREMGRSRSACIGRAYRLGLCAKAPAPPIAALERSVSSYHEIAVRSFRGDCTQHAMEAVLVLEKNECSWPIGHPTDEGFHFCRAQVSAEGGSYCAVHRATALLPAIQKEVSA
;
A
#
# COMPACT_ATOMS: atom_id res chain seq x y z
N MET A 1 11.20 3.55 -18.50
CA MET A 1 10.78 2.49 -19.45
C MET A 1 9.32 2.69 -19.79
N ARG A 2 8.96 2.89 -21.07
CA ARG A 2 7.55 2.96 -21.49
C ARG A 2 6.98 1.55 -21.52
N VAL A 3 6.01 1.27 -20.67
CA VAL A 3 5.23 0.03 -20.73
C VAL A 3 4.39 0.09 -22.00
N ALA A 4 4.67 -0.79 -22.95
CA ALA A 4 3.86 -0.91 -24.16
C ALA A 4 2.40 -1.17 -23.74
N LYS A 5 1.48 -0.37 -24.26
CA LYS A 5 0.06 -0.50 -23.97
C LYS A 5 -0.39 -1.86 -24.52
N ILE A 6 -0.64 -2.83 -23.64
CA ILE A 6 -1.12 -4.15 -24.02
C ILE A 6 -2.47 -3.96 -24.74
N ARG A 7 -2.48 -4.20 -26.05
CA ARG A 7 -3.71 -4.17 -26.86
C ARG A 7 -4.40 -5.52 -26.70
N TRP A 8 -5.65 -5.48 -26.25
CA TRP A 8 -6.56 -6.61 -26.18
C TRP A 8 -7.35 -6.68 -27.48
N THR A 9 -7.62 -7.87 -27.99
CA THR A 9 -8.54 -8.09 -29.12
C THR A 9 -9.90 -8.57 -28.63
N ASP A 10 -10.91 -8.47 -29.50
CA ASP A 10 -12.27 -8.90 -29.16
C ASP A 10 -12.34 -10.43 -29.02
N GLU A 11 -11.52 -11.18 -29.76
CA GLU A 11 -11.41 -12.64 -29.63
C GLU A 11 -10.85 -13.05 -28.25
N GLU A 12 -9.86 -12.31 -27.74
CA GLU A 12 -9.29 -12.56 -26.41
C GLU A 12 -10.31 -12.27 -25.29
N ASP A 13 -11.16 -11.26 -25.47
CA ASP A 13 -12.25 -10.95 -24.55
C ASP A 13 -13.31 -12.06 -24.55
N MET A 14 -13.63 -12.61 -25.73
CA MET A 14 -14.56 -13.73 -25.86
C MET A 14 -14.02 -14.98 -25.15
N GLU A 15 -12.74 -15.32 -25.35
CA GLU A 15 -12.13 -16.50 -24.71
C GLU A 15 -12.03 -16.33 -23.19
N LEU A 16 -11.68 -15.13 -22.70
CA LEU A 16 -11.69 -14.80 -21.27
C LEU A 16 -13.10 -14.94 -20.67
N THR A 17 -14.11 -14.40 -21.37
CA THR A 17 -15.52 -14.49 -20.95
C THR A 17 -16.00 -15.93 -20.91
N LYS A 18 -15.65 -16.73 -21.93
CA LYS A 18 -15.96 -18.15 -22.02
C LYS A 18 -15.31 -18.94 -20.87
N GLY A 19 -14.04 -18.69 -20.58
CA GLY A 19 -13.33 -19.29 -19.46
C GLY A 19 -13.99 -19.01 -18.10
N ILE A 20 -14.43 -17.76 -17.89
CA ILE A 20 -15.13 -17.35 -16.65
C ILE A 20 -16.53 -17.99 -16.56
N LYS A 21 -17.29 -18.04 -17.66
CA LYS A 21 -18.60 -18.71 -17.70
C LYS A 21 -18.49 -20.22 -17.42
N LEU A 22 -17.39 -20.84 -17.84
CA LEU A 22 -17.03 -22.22 -17.53
C LEU A 22 -16.43 -22.40 -16.12
N SER A 23 -16.42 -21.34 -15.29
CA SER A 23 -15.86 -21.34 -13.93
C SER A 23 -14.39 -21.77 -13.87
N LYS A 24 -13.62 -21.59 -14.95
CA LYS A 24 -12.16 -21.82 -14.93
C LYS A 24 -11.48 -20.75 -14.08
N SER A 25 -10.40 -21.13 -13.40
CA SER A 25 -9.59 -20.16 -12.64
C SER A 25 -8.74 -19.27 -13.57
N TYR A 26 -8.45 -18.05 -13.15
CA TYR A 26 -7.61 -17.11 -13.92
C TYR A 26 -6.22 -17.67 -14.24
N SER A 27 -5.66 -18.55 -13.41
CA SER A 27 -4.36 -19.21 -13.66
C SER A 27 -4.43 -20.27 -14.76
N VAL A 28 -5.61 -20.85 -15.01
CA VAL A 28 -5.84 -21.78 -16.12
C VAL A 28 -6.04 -20.97 -17.39
N ILE A 29 -6.94 -19.98 -17.36
CA ILE A 29 -7.25 -19.11 -18.51
C ILE A 29 -5.97 -18.41 -19.01
N SER A 30 -5.13 -17.91 -18.09
CA SER A 30 -3.87 -17.26 -18.44
C SER A 30 -2.90 -18.16 -19.20
N ARG A 31 -2.84 -19.45 -18.83
CA ARG A 31 -1.99 -20.45 -19.51
C ARG A 31 -2.52 -20.80 -20.89
N GLU A 32 -3.84 -20.89 -21.04
CA GLU A 32 -4.49 -21.18 -22.32
C GLU A 32 -4.33 -20.02 -23.32
N MET A 33 -4.47 -18.77 -22.86
CA MET A 33 -4.42 -17.59 -23.73
C MET A 33 -3.03 -16.93 -23.85
N GLY A 34 -2.03 -17.40 -23.11
CA GLY A 34 -0.67 -16.84 -23.13
C GLY A 34 -0.54 -15.42 -22.56
N ARG A 35 -1.50 -14.97 -21.74
CA ARG A 35 -1.45 -13.66 -21.04
C ARG A 35 -1.06 -13.85 -19.58
N SER A 36 -0.55 -12.81 -18.93
CA SER A 36 -0.28 -12.89 -17.48
C SER A 36 -1.58 -12.99 -16.69
N ARG A 37 -1.56 -13.72 -15.55
CA ARG A 37 -2.71 -13.84 -14.65
C ARG A 37 -3.28 -12.46 -14.27
N SER A 38 -2.41 -11.49 -14.00
CA SER A 38 -2.81 -10.11 -13.66
C SER A 38 -3.47 -9.38 -14.83
N ALA A 39 -3.04 -9.61 -16.07
CA ALA A 39 -3.69 -9.06 -17.25
C ALA A 39 -5.12 -9.60 -17.41
N CYS A 40 -5.32 -10.92 -17.24
CA CYS A 40 -6.63 -11.57 -17.30
C CYS A 40 -7.58 -11.03 -16.23
N ILE A 41 -7.12 -10.95 -14.97
CA ILE A 41 -7.92 -10.41 -13.86
C ILE A 41 -8.29 -8.95 -14.13
N GLY A 42 -7.32 -8.12 -14.53
CA GLY A 42 -7.57 -6.71 -14.83
C GLY A 42 -8.53 -6.51 -16.00
N ARG A 43 -8.47 -7.36 -17.03
CA ARG A 43 -9.41 -7.30 -18.15
C ARG A 43 -10.80 -7.77 -17.76
N ALA A 44 -10.91 -8.87 -17.04
CA ALA A 44 -12.19 -9.39 -16.54
C ALA A 44 -12.90 -8.36 -15.65
N TYR A 45 -12.14 -7.61 -14.84
CA TYR A 45 -12.67 -6.50 -14.05
C TYR A 45 -13.24 -5.38 -14.93
N ARG A 46 -12.51 -4.97 -15.98
CA ARG A 46 -12.98 -3.93 -16.93
C ARG A 46 -14.19 -4.38 -17.76
N LEU A 47 -14.33 -5.68 -18.01
CA LEU A 47 -15.49 -6.26 -18.70
C LEU A 47 -16.68 -6.51 -17.76
N GLY A 48 -16.55 -6.23 -16.46
CA GLY A 48 -17.61 -6.45 -15.47
C GLY A 48 -17.93 -7.93 -15.21
N LEU A 49 -17.01 -8.84 -15.55
CA LEU A 49 -17.20 -10.29 -15.44
C LEU A 49 -16.86 -10.83 -14.04
N CYS A 50 -16.01 -10.10 -13.30
CA CYS A 50 -15.80 -10.35 -11.87
C CYS A 50 -16.88 -9.61 -11.08
N ALA A 51 -17.57 -10.31 -10.17
CA ALA A 51 -18.15 -9.62 -9.03
C ALA A 51 -17.02 -8.83 -8.35
N LYS A 52 -17.23 -7.53 -8.08
CA LYS A 52 -16.32 -6.78 -7.21
C LYS A 52 -16.22 -7.60 -5.92
N ALA A 53 -15.04 -8.14 -5.63
CA ALA A 53 -14.80 -8.68 -4.31
C ALA A 53 -15.10 -7.53 -3.34
N PRO A 54 -15.96 -7.74 -2.32
CA PRO A 54 -16.19 -6.69 -1.34
C PRO A 54 -14.83 -6.30 -0.78
N ALA A 55 -14.58 -5.00 -0.64
CA ALA A 55 -13.41 -4.53 0.07
C ALA A 55 -13.37 -5.26 1.43
N PRO A 56 -12.19 -5.76 1.87
CA PRO A 56 -12.10 -6.35 3.19
C PRO A 56 -12.66 -5.34 4.21
N PRO A 57 -13.44 -5.79 5.21
CA PRO A 57 -13.97 -4.88 6.20
C PRO A 57 -12.80 -4.12 6.85
N ILE A 58 -13.00 -2.84 7.13
CA ILE A 58 -11.99 -1.94 7.70
C ILE A 58 -11.32 -2.60 8.92
N ALA A 59 -12.09 -3.30 9.77
CA ALA A 59 -11.58 -4.06 10.91
C ALA A 59 -10.53 -5.15 10.55
N ALA A 60 -10.67 -5.83 9.41
CA ALA A 60 -9.69 -6.81 8.95
C ALA A 60 -8.39 -6.13 8.49
N LEU A 61 -8.51 -4.94 7.90
CA LEU A 61 -7.38 -4.14 7.49
C LEU A 61 -6.68 -3.51 8.70
N GLU A 62 -7.44 -2.96 9.65
CA GLU A 62 -6.93 -2.47 10.95
C GLU A 62 -6.16 -3.56 11.69
N ARG A 63 -6.70 -4.79 11.75
CA ARG A 63 -6.01 -5.93 12.38
C ARG A 63 -4.70 -6.29 11.66
N SER A 64 -4.70 -6.29 10.33
CA SER A 64 -3.50 -6.56 9.52
C SER A 64 -2.43 -5.47 9.72
N VAL A 65 -2.83 -4.20 9.76
CA VAL A 65 -1.90 -3.09 9.92
C VAL A 65 -1.42 -2.97 11.37
N SER A 66 -2.26 -3.26 12.36
CA SER A 66 -1.85 -3.37 13.78
C SER A 66 -0.78 -4.46 13.95
N SER A 67 -0.95 -5.62 13.30
CA SER A 67 0.07 -6.68 13.31
C SER A 67 1.37 -6.22 12.63
N TYR A 68 1.28 -5.53 11.50
CA TYR A 68 2.46 -4.98 10.82
C TYR A 68 3.16 -3.90 11.67
N HIS A 69 2.41 -3.03 12.34
CA HIS A 69 2.93 -2.03 13.26
C HIS A 69 3.65 -2.68 14.44
N GLU A 70 3.03 -3.67 15.10
CA GLU A 70 3.67 -4.42 16.20
C GLU A 70 4.98 -5.09 15.76
N ILE A 71 4.99 -5.73 14.58
CA ILE A 71 6.20 -6.36 14.03
C ILE A 71 7.26 -5.30 13.72
N ALA A 72 6.88 -4.20 13.07
CA ALA A 72 7.79 -3.11 12.72
C ALA A 72 8.39 -2.41 13.95
N VAL A 73 7.59 -2.19 14.99
CA VAL A 73 8.02 -1.62 16.27
C VAL A 73 8.94 -2.59 17.01
N ARG A 74 8.61 -3.88 17.07
CA ARG A 74 9.45 -4.91 17.72
C ARG A 74 10.80 -5.11 17.03
N SER A 75 10.85 -5.02 15.70
CA SER A 75 12.08 -5.18 14.93
C SER A 75 13.01 -3.96 15.02
N PHE A 76 12.50 -2.81 15.47
CA PHE A 76 13.29 -1.59 15.58
C PHE A 76 13.90 -1.49 17.00
N ARG A 77 15.23 -1.64 17.10
CA ARG A 77 15.98 -1.53 18.38
C ARG A 77 16.18 -0.09 18.86
N GLY A 78 15.65 0.91 18.15
CA GLY A 78 15.79 2.33 18.48
C GLY A 78 14.50 2.88 19.04
N ASP A 79 14.54 3.53 20.20
CA ASP A 79 13.35 4.12 20.78
C ASP A 79 13.01 5.44 20.04
N CYS A 80 12.01 5.41 19.17
CA CYS A 80 11.60 6.60 18.43
C CYS A 80 10.88 7.65 19.31
N THR A 81 10.62 7.32 20.59
CA THR A 81 9.95 8.18 21.57
C THR A 81 10.90 9.02 22.42
N GLN A 82 12.22 8.85 22.27
CA GLN A 82 13.23 9.46 23.15
C GLN A 82 14.00 10.64 22.55
N HIS A 83 13.75 11.02 21.29
CA HIS A 83 14.46 12.14 20.66
C HIS A 83 13.69 13.46 20.86
N ALA A 84 13.61 13.90 22.11
CA ALA A 84 13.22 15.26 22.42
C ALA A 84 14.46 16.16 22.26
N MET A 85 14.54 16.95 21.18
CA MET A 85 15.27 18.22 21.17
C MET A 85 14.70 19.19 20.11
N GLU A 86 14.77 20.46 20.51
CA GLU A 86 14.42 21.75 19.90
C GLU A 86 14.21 21.78 18.38
N ALA A 87 13.19 22.54 17.96
CA ALA A 87 12.71 22.70 16.58
C ALA A 87 13.76 23.35 15.66
N VAL A 88 14.80 22.62 15.29
CA VAL A 88 15.70 23.01 14.22
C VAL A 88 15.05 22.62 12.90
N LEU A 89 14.66 23.63 12.12
CA LEU A 89 14.00 23.55 10.80
C LEU A 89 14.85 22.88 9.69
N VAL A 90 15.94 22.20 10.06
CA VAL A 90 16.89 21.56 9.14
C VAL A 90 16.91 20.06 9.42
N LEU A 91 16.25 19.30 8.54
CA LEU A 91 16.34 17.84 8.51
C LEU A 91 17.49 17.43 7.59
N GLU A 92 18.34 16.52 8.05
CA GLU A 92 19.41 15.97 7.22
C GLU A 92 18.88 14.89 6.26
N LYS A 93 19.66 14.61 5.22
CA LYS A 93 19.38 13.53 4.27
C LYS A 93 19.46 12.19 5.02
N ASN A 94 18.32 11.47 5.11
CA ASN A 94 18.08 10.20 5.82
C ASN A 94 17.50 10.29 7.24
N GLU A 95 16.98 11.44 7.67
CA GLU A 95 16.23 11.55 8.93
C GLU A 95 14.71 11.38 8.75
N CYS A 96 14.03 10.81 9.74
CA CYS A 96 12.59 10.64 9.73
C CYS A 96 11.84 11.97 9.93
N SER A 97 11.05 12.37 8.93
CA SER A 97 10.31 13.64 8.91
C SER A 97 8.91 13.55 9.53
N TRP A 98 8.67 12.66 10.49
CA TRP A 98 7.34 12.48 11.09
C TRP A 98 7.06 13.55 12.14
N PRO A 99 6.00 14.37 11.99
CA PRO A 99 5.69 15.43 12.95
C PRO A 99 5.11 14.87 14.24
N ILE A 100 5.60 15.36 15.38
CA ILE A 100 5.12 15.03 16.72
C ILE A 100 4.61 16.34 17.34
N GLY A 101 3.33 16.35 17.71
CA GLY A 101 2.62 17.56 18.16
C GLY A 101 2.03 18.38 17.01
N HIS A 102 1.36 19.48 17.35
CA HIS A 102 0.81 20.43 16.38
C HIS A 102 1.83 21.55 16.10
N PRO A 103 1.91 22.13 14.88
CA PRO A 103 2.86 23.20 14.56
C PRO A 103 2.78 24.46 15.43
N THR A 104 1.71 24.61 16.21
CA THR A 104 1.51 25.73 17.15
C THR A 104 1.94 25.40 18.58
N ASP A 105 2.31 24.16 18.86
CA ASP A 105 2.69 23.72 20.19
C ASP A 105 4.18 23.99 20.43
N GLU A 106 4.54 24.46 21.62
CA GLU A 106 5.94 24.72 22.01
C GLU A 106 6.82 23.45 21.98
N GLY A 107 6.21 22.27 21.96
CA GLY A 107 6.86 20.97 21.85
C GLY A 107 6.87 20.35 20.45
N PHE A 108 6.53 21.10 19.40
CA PHE A 108 6.52 20.58 18.03
C PHE A 108 7.93 20.17 17.57
N HIS A 109 8.09 18.91 17.16
CA HIS A 109 9.36 18.41 16.63
C HIS A 109 9.14 17.28 15.64
N PHE A 110 10.21 16.90 14.94
CA PHE A 110 10.22 15.74 14.05
C PHE A 110 10.91 14.55 14.71
N CYS A 111 10.50 13.33 14.37
CA CYS A 111 11.06 12.09 14.93
C CYS A 111 12.58 11.95 14.75
N ARG A 112 13.12 12.41 13.62
CA ARG A 112 14.56 12.40 13.25
C ARG A 112 15.28 11.05 13.33
N ALA A 113 14.59 9.95 13.63
CA ALA A 113 15.16 8.61 13.62
C ALA A 113 15.76 8.27 12.26
N GLN A 114 16.89 7.55 12.26
CA GLN A 114 17.57 7.18 11.03
C GLN A 114 16.67 6.34 10.13
N VAL A 115 16.55 6.76 8.87
CA VAL A 115 15.77 6.03 7.88
C VAL A 115 16.59 4.87 7.34
N SER A 116 16.17 3.64 7.65
CA SER A 116 16.88 2.42 7.22
C SER A 116 16.73 2.09 5.74
N ALA A 117 15.86 2.79 4.99
CA ALA A 117 15.66 2.56 3.57
C ALA A 117 16.20 3.72 2.74
N GLU A 118 17.02 3.41 1.73
CA GLU A 118 17.52 4.41 0.78
C GLU A 118 16.37 5.17 0.12
N GLY A 119 16.34 6.50 0.25
CA GLY A 119 15.31 7.36 -0.32
C GLY A 119 13.97 7.40 0.42
N GLY A 120 13.86 6.80 1.62
CA GLY A 120 12.67 6.94 2.45
C GLY A 120 12.63 8.26 3.23
N SER A 121 11.43 8.80 3.46
CA SER A 121 11.20 10.00 4.30
C SER A 121 10.88 9.67 5.77
N TYR A 122 10.59 8.41 6.07
CA TYR A 122 10.16 7.96 7.39
C TYR A 122 10.88 6.68 7.83
N CYS A 123 11.11 6.55 9.13
CA CYS A 123 11.61 5.32 9.77
C CYS A 123 10.59 4.18 9.61
N ALA A 124 11.00 2.94 9.92
CA ALA A 124 10.15 1.76 9.76
C ALA A 124 8.82 1.89 10.52
N VAL A 125 8.86 2.46 11.73
CA VAL A 125 7.68 2.68 12.58
C VAL A 125 6.72 3.69 11.94
N HIS A 126 7.20 4.89 11.62
CA HIS A 126 6.34 5.94 11.05
C HIS A 126 5.89 5.64 9.62
N ARG A 127 6.62 4.81 8.87
CA ARG A 127 6.14 4.28 7.60
C ARG A 127 4.94 3.35 7.79
N ALA A 128 4.96 2.48 8.80
CA ALA A 128 3.81 1.65 9.15
C ALA A 128 2.63 2.52 9.58
N THR A 129 2.88 3.57 10.39
CA THR A 129 1.84 4.50 10.85
C THR A 129 1.23 5.31 9.71
N ALA A 130 2.03 5.77 8.73
CA ALA A 130 1.56 6.52 7.57
C ALA A 130 0.55 5.74 6.69
N LEU A 131 0.64 4.41 6.68
CA LEU A 131 -0.24 3.55 5.89
C LEU A 131 -1.63 3.37 6.52
N LEU A 132 -1.81 3.72 7.80
CA LEU A 132 -3.09 3.64 8.51
C LEU A 132 -4.14 4.68 8.02
N PRO A 133 -3.86 5.99 7.96
CA PRO A 133 -4.89 6.98 7.64
C PRO A 133 -5.32 7.04 6.17
N ALA A 134 -4.65 6.35 5.24
CA ALA A 134 -5.15 6.19 3.87
C ALA A 134 -6.46 5.37 3.82
N ILE A 135 -6.78 4.64 4.89
CA ILE A 135 -7.94 3.76 4.99
C ILE A 135 -9.11 4.45 5.70
N GLN A 136 -8.84 5.31 6.69
CA GLN A 136 -9.88 5.96 7.49
C GLN A 136 -10.58 7.13 6.78
N LYS A 137 -9.93 7.78 5.80
CA LYS A 137 -10.51 8.92 5.07
C LYS A 137 -11.68 8.57 4.14
N GLU A 138 -11.86 7.30 3.76
CA GLU A 138 -13.02 6.89 2.93
C GLU A 138 -14.29 6.59 3.74
N VAL A 139 -14.22 6.61 5.09
CA VAL A 139 -15.34 6.24 5.96
C VAL A 139 -16.07 7.47 6.54
N SER A 140 -15.47 8.66 6.40
CA SER A 140 -16.04 9.92 6.89
C SER A 140 -16.43 10.90 5.78
N ALA A 141 -16.59 10.41 4.54
CA ALA A 141 -17.08 11.19 3.40
C ALA A 141 -18.40 10.61 2.88
#